data_AF-A0A2Z5UKU7-F1
#
_entry.id   AF-A0A2Z5UKU7-F1
#
_cell.length_a   1.000
_cell.length_b   1.000
_cell.length_c   1.000
_cell.angle_alpha   90.00
_cell.angle_beta   90.00
_cell.angle_gamma   90.00
#
_symmetry.space_group_name_H-M   'P 1'
#
loop_
_entity.id
_entity.type
_entity.pdbx_description
1 polymer ?
#
loop_
_entity_poly.entity_id
_entity_poly.type
_entity_poly.pdbx_seq_one_letter_code
_entity_poly.pdbx_strand_id
1 'polypeptide(L)' 'MRFNLGPGQQNDMAPAKELIDGLEAGQVLADKAYDANSLCEKIEAQGATVVIPPRRHHKQPRE' A
#
# COMPACT_ATOMS: atom_id res chain seq x y z
N MET A 1 8.35 13.69 -5.80
CA MET A 1 8.32 12.38 -6.49
C MET A 1 9.46 11.54 -5.93
N ARG A 2 9.22 10.27 -5.55
CA ARG A 2 10.23 9.37 -4.97
C ARG A 2 10.27 8.07 -5.77
N PHE A 3 11.46 7.52 -5.96
CA PHE A 3 11.68 6.27 -6.68
C PHE A 3 12.67 5.40 -5.90
N ASN A 4 12.44 4.09 -5.89
CA ASN A 4 13.36 3.11 -5.34
C ASN A 4 13.58 2.02 -6.39
N LEU A 5 14.84 1.70 -6.69
CA LEU A 5 15.24 0.73 -7.70
C LEU A 5 15.82 -0.49 -6.99
N GLY A 6 15.21 -1.65 -7.22
CA GLY A 6 15.65 -2.93 -6.67
C GLY A 6 16.03 -3.93 -7.75
N PRO A 7 16.64 -5.07 -7.37
CA PRO A 7 16.86 -6.18 -8.29
C PRO A 7 15.51 -6.74 -8.77
N GLY A 8 15.41 -7.16 -10.04
CA GLY A 8 14.13 -7.54 -10.66
C GLY A 8 13.41 -8.75 -10.05
N GLN A 9 14.07 -9.50 -9.17
CA GLN A 9 13.48 -10.62 -8.41
C GLN A 9 12.81 -10.16 -7.11
N GLN A 10 13.01 -8.90 -6.70
CA GLN A 10 12.49 -8.35 -5.45
C GLN A 10 10.99 -8.07 -5.57
N ASN A 11 10.25 -8.35 -4.51
CA ASN A 11 8.85 -7.97 -4.41
C ASN A 11 8.72 -6.46 -4.14
N ASP A 12 7.95 -5.77 -4.97
CA ASP A 12 7.71 -4.32 -4.89
C ASP A 12 7.00 -3.88 -3.59
N MET A 13 6.38 -4.79 -2.86
CA MET A 13 5.72 -4.49 -1.59
C MET A 13 6.68 -3.95 -0.52
N ALA A 14 7.90 -4.48 -0.45
CA ALA A 14 8.91 -4.04 0.51
C ALA A 14 9.25 -2.54 0.34
N PRO A 15 9.69 -2.08 -0.84
CA PRO A 15 9.98 -0.66 -1.04
C PRO A 15 8.73 0.23 -1.02
N ALA A 16 7.54 -0.29 -1.35
CA ALA A 16 6.30 0.50 -1.31
C ALA A 16 6.01 1.07 0.09
N LYS A 17 6.22 0.29 1.15
CA LYS A 17 6.02 0.74 2.53
C LYS A 17 6.95 1.90 2.91
N GLU A 18 8.19 1.86 2.43
CA GLU A 18 9.18 2.93 2.67
C GLU A 18 8.88 4.18 1.84
N LEU A 19 8.43 3.99 0.60
CA LEU A 19 8.16 5.10 -0.32
C LEU A 19 7.04 6.02 0.19
N ILE A 20 6.00 5.43 0.79
CA ILE A 20 4.86 6.18 1.32
C ILE A 20 5.11 6.81 2.70
N ASP A 21 6.28 6.60 3.30
CA ASP A 21 6.57 7.08 4.66
C ASP A 21 6.67 8.60 4.73
N GLY A 22 5.92 9.20 5.64
CA GLY A 22 5.87 10.66 5.84
C GLY A 22 5.25 11.42 4.67
N LEU A 23 4.49 10.75 3.79
CA LEU A 23 3.68 11.42 2.79
C LEU A 23 2.29 11.68 3.36
N GLU A 24 1.94 12.96 3.47
CA GLU A 24 0.58 13.35 3.85
C GLU A 24 -0.38 13.14 2.67
N ALA A 25 -1.42 12.33 2.89
CA ALA A 25 -2.46 12.06 1.91
C ALA A 25 -3.80 11.93 2.61
N GLY A 26 -4.89 12.39 1.98
CA GLY A 26 -6.25 12.12 2.47
C GLY A 26 -6.74 10.72 2.08
N GLN A 27 -6.30 10.21 0.93
CA GLN A 27 -6.65 8.89 0.42
C GLN A 27 -5.46 8.31 -0.36
N VAL A 28 -5.29 6.99 -0.30
CA VAL A 28 -4.27 6.27 -1.06
C VAL A 28 -4.95 5.23 -1.95
N LEU A 29 -4.87 5.46 -3.25
CA LEU A 29 -5.29 4.50 -4.28
C LEU A 29 -4.09 3.65 -4.68
N ALA A 30 -4.28 2.33 -4.72
CA ALA A 30 -3.28 1.41 -5.24
C ALA A 30 -3.94 0.19 -5.90
N ASP A 31 -3.15 -0.52 -6.71
CA ASP A 31 -3.58 -1.77 -7.33
C ASP A 31 -3.81 -2.87 -6.26
N LYS A 32 -4.64 -3.86 -6.59
CA LYS A 32 -4.89 -5.05 -5.75
C LYS A 32 -3.60 -5.78 -5.33
N ALA A 33 -2.54 -5.74 -6.12
CA ALA A 33 -1.24 -6.27 -5.76
C ALA A 33 -0.67 -5.63 -4.47
N TYR A 34 -1.10 -4.42 -4.12
CA TYR A 34 -0.70 -3.69 -2.91
C TYR A 34 -1.66 -3.87 -1.73
N ASP A 35 -2.69 -4.71 -1.85
CA ASP A 35 -3.58 -5.09 -0.75
C ASP A 35 -2.87 -6.03 0.24
N ALA A 36 -1.94 -5.47 1.01
CA ALA A 36 -1.27 -6.13 2.14
C ALA A 36 -1.61 -5.36 3.42
N ASN A 37 -2.00 -6.09 4.46
CA ASN A 37 -2.40 -5.50 5.75
C ASN A 37 -1.34 -4.52 6.27
N SER A 38 -0.06 -4.88 6.18
CA SER A 38 1.04 -4.04 6.67
C SER A 38 1.22 -2.72 5.93
N LEU A 39 0.76 -2.61 4.68
CA LEU A 39 0.76 -1.36 3.92
C LEU A 39 -0.48 -0.52 4.27
N CYS A 40 -1.63 -1.17 4.36
CA CYS A 40 -2.90 -0.54 4.70
C CYS A 40 -2.87 0.08 6.10
N GLU A 41 -2.39 -0.67 7.10
CA GLU A 41 -2.19 -0.18 8.47
C GLU A 41 -1.29 1.06 8.51
N LYS A 42 -0.26 1.10 7.65
CA LYS A 42 0.65 2.26 7.57
C LYS A 42 -0.03 3.47 6.94
N ILE A 43 -0.86 3.27 5.92
CA ILE A 43 -1.64 4.34 5.29
C ILE A 43 -2.62 4.93 6.31
N GLU A 44 -3.35 4.07 7.04
CA GLU A 44 -4.29 4.47 8.08
C GLU A 44 -3.59 5.18 9.25
N ALA A 45 -2.43 4.68 9.69
CA ALA A 45 -1.63 5.31 10.74
C ALA A 45 -1.10 6.71 10.35
N GLN A 46 -0.95 6.98 9.06
CA GLN A 46 -0.61 8.30 8.52
C GLN A 46 -1.83 9.21 8.33
N GLY A 47 -3.04 8.74 8.70
CA GLY A 47 -4.29 9.50 8.62
C GLY A 47 -4.99 9.45 7.27
N ALA A 48 -4.58 8.55 6.38
CA ALA A 48 -5.14 8.42 5.04
C ALA A 48 -6.13 7.25 4.93
N THR A 49 -7.16 7.38 4.08
CA THR A 49 -8.06 6.26 3.76
C THR A 49 -7.46 5.34 2.69
N VAL A 50 -7.48 4.04 2.93
CA VAL A 50 -7.03 3.03 1.97
C VAL A 50 -8.13 2.76 0.93
N VAL A 51 -7.83 3.02 -0.35
CA VAL A 51 -8.75 2.76 -1.47
C VAL A 51 -8.10 1.74 -2.41
N ILE A 52 -8.04 0.49 -1.95
CA ILE A 52 -7.41 -0.62 -2.69
C ILE A 52 -8.44 -1.74 -2.90
N PRO A 53 -8.66 -2.20 -4.15
CA PRO A 53 -9.60 -3.29 -4.41
C PRO A 53 -9.21 -4.58 -3.68
N PRO A 54 -10.14 -5.22 -2.94
CA PRO A 54 -9.83 -6.36 -2.07
C PRO A 54 -9.40 -7.59 -2.89
N ARG A 55 -8.33 -8.28 -2.46
CA ARG A 55 -7.85 -9.51 -3.11
C ARG A 55 -8.94 -10.58 -3.19
N ARG A 56 -8.86 -11.41 -4.24
CA ARG A 56 -9.89 -12.43 -4.59
C ARG A 56 -10.10 -13.48 -3.48
N HIS A 57 -9.14 -13.63 -2.57
CA HIS A 57 -9.17 -14.56 -1.43
C HIS A 57 -9.44 -13.87 -0.08
N HIS A 58 -9.74 -12.57 -0.06
CA HIS A 58 -10.07 -11.88 1.18
C HIS A 58 -11.46 -12.30 1.66
N LYS A 59 -11.55 -12.81 2.89
CA LYS A 59 -12.82 -13.31 3.47
C LYS A 59 -13.83 -12.19 3.72
N GLN A 60 -13.39 -10.95 3.83
CA GLN A 60 -14.24 -9.77 3.98
C GLN A 60 -13.66 -8.62 3.13
N PRO A 61 -14.49 -7.95 2.30
CA PRO A 61 -14.14 -6.69 1.66
C PRO A 61 -13.89 -5.62 2.72
N ARG A 62 -12.95 -4.69 2.48
CA ARG A 62 -12.90 -3.44 3.24
C ARG A 62 -14.04 -2.54 2.72
N GLU A 63 -14.83 -1.97 3.63
CA GLU A 63 -15.98 -1.11 3.32
C GLU A 63 -15.57 0.24 2.71
#